data_AF-A0A348B3J4-F1
#
_entry.id   AF-A0A348B3J4-F1
#
_cell.length_a   1.000
_cell.length_b   1.000
_cell.length_c   1.000
_cell.angle_alpha   90.00
_cell.angle_beta   90.00
_cell.angle_gamma   90.00
#
_symmetry.space_group_name_H-M   'P 1'
#
loop_
_entity.id
_entity.type
_entity.pdbx_description
1 polymer ?
#
loop_
_entity_poly.entity_id
_entity_poly.type
_entity_poly.pdbx_seq_one_letter_code
_entity_poly.pdbx_strand_id
1 'polypeptide(L)' 'MRVVTIKVKDEYYDVAEEMVKVGLAKSKNEAFNLIISYGVGRVVEQIKRRKRIEELTEKWLKEGLPFDLPTSSEVISDRE' A
#
# COMPACT_ATOMS: atom_id res chain seq x y z
N MET A 1 12.73 3.83 17.03
CA MET A 1 12.17 4.37 15.76
C MET A 1 13.27 5.12 15.04
N ARG A 2 13.25 5.17 13.70
CA ARG A 2 14.14 6.04 12.93
C ARG A 2 13.51 7.43 12.83
N VAL A 3 14.32 8.48 12.93
CA VAL A 3 13.87 9.86 12.73
C VAL A 3 14.11 10.22 11.26
N VAL A 4 13.08 10.73 10.61
CA VAL A 4 13.14 11.20 9.23
C VAL A 4 12.47 12.57 9.13
N THR A 5 12.98 13.42 8.26
CA THR A 5 12.34 14.69 7.91
C THR A 5 11.48 14.48 6.68
N ILE A 6 10.19 14.80 6.77
CA ILE A 6 9.25 14.72 5.65
C ILE A 6 8.70 16.11 5.35
N LYS A 7 8.52 16.42 4.06
CA LYS A 7 7.72 17.57 3.64
C LYS A 7 6.27 17.12 3.53
N VAL A 8 5.37 17.86 4.14
CA VAL A 8 3.93 17.60 4.14
C VAL A 8 3.19 18.84 3.66
N LYS A 9 1.96 18.66 3.20
CA LYS A 9 1.03 19.78 2.95
C LYS A 9 0.56 20.35 4.27
N ASP A 10 0.21 21.64 4.28
CA ASP A 10 -0.34 22.32 5.44
C ASP A 10 -1.60 21.60 5.96
N GLU A 11 -2.48 21.17 5.07
CA GLU A 11 -3.67 20.37 5.39
C GLU A 11 -3.38 19.15 6.27
N TYR A 12 -2.25 18.45 6.03
CA TYR A 12 -1.88 17.27 6.82
C TYR A 12 -1.27 17.66 8.17
N TYR A 13 -0.59 18.80 8.21
CA TYR A 13 -0.05 19.36 9.44
C TYR A 13 -1.17 19.81 10.38
N ASP A 14 -2.19 20.48 9.85
CA ASP A 14 -3.35 20.95 10.60
C ASP A 14 -4.12 19.77 11.21
N VAL A 15 -4.33 18.70 10.45
CA VAL A 15 -4.93 17.46 10.98
C VAL A 15 -4.08 16.89 12.13
N ALA A 16 -2.76 16.84 11.98
CA ALA A 16 -1.88 16.35 13.03
C ALA A 16 -1.88 17.26 14.28
N GLU A 17 -2.04 18.58 14.12
CA GLU A 17 -2.23 19.49 15.25
C GLU A 17 -3.54 19.24 15.98
N GLU A 18 -4.65 19.10 15.25
CA GLU A 18 -5.95 18.85 15.87
C GLU A 18 -5.98 17.50 16.60
N MET A 19 -5.34 16.46 16.05
CA MET A 19 -5.17 15.19 16.75
C MET A 19 -4.49 15.35 18.12
N VAL A 20 -3.54 16.27 18.25
CA VAL A 20 -2.90 16.57 19.54
C VAL A 20 -3.84 17.35 20.44
N LYS A 21 -4.51 18.39 19.92
CA LYS A 21 -5.43 19.25 20.69
C LYS A 21 -6.59 18.46 21.29
N VAL A 22 -7.16 17.51 20.54
CA VAL A 22 -8.27 16.67 21.01
C VAL A 22 -7.82 15.43 21.79
N GLY A 23 -6.51 15.26 22.01
CA GLY A 23 -5.95 14.16 22.81
C GLY A 23 -5.90 12.79 22.12
N LEU A 24 -6.07 12.73 20.80
CA LEU A 24 -5.88 11.51 20.00
C LEU A 24 -4.40 11.10 19.87
N ALA A 25 -3.48 12.06 20.05
CA ALA A 25 -2.04 11.83 20.06
C ALA A 25 -1.36 12.70 21.13
N LYS A 26 -0.26 12.23 21.72
CA LYS A 26 0.50 12.97 22.73
C LYS A 26 1.48 13.98 22.11
N SER A 27 1.77 13.86 20.81
CA SER A 27 2.67 14.74 20.07
C SER A 27 2.38 14.73 18.57
N LYS A 28 2.85 15.74 17.83
CA LYS A 28 2.73 15.78 16.37
C LYS A 28 3.40 14.58 15.70
N ASN A 29 4.54 14.14 16.23
CA ASN A 29 5.23 12.95 15.73
C ASN A 29 4.36 11.69 15.88
N GLU A 30 3.71 11.51 17.03
CA GLU A 30 2.78 10.41 17.22
C GLU A 30 1.57 10.51 16.29
N ALA A 31 1.00 11.71 16.12
CA ALA A 31 -0.09 11.94 15.18
C ALA A 31 0.28 11.57 13.74
N PHE A 32 1.45 12.01 13.24
CA PHE A 32 1.93 11.63 11.91
C PHE A 32 2.18 10.13 11.78
N ASN A 33 2.73 9.48 12.81
CA ASN A 33 2.92 8.04 12.78
C ASN A 33 1.58 7.29 12.73
N LEU A 34 0.55 7.76 13.45
CA LEU A 34 -0.81 7.21 13.37
C LEU A 34 -1.40 7.39 11.97
N ILE A 35 -1.35 8.60 11.41
CA ILE A 35 -1.80 8.89 10.04
C ILE A 35 -1.12 7.95 9.03
N ILE A 36 0.21 7.81 9.11
CA ILE A 36 0.97 6.94 8.22
C ILE A 36 0.54 5.48 8.42
N SER A 37 0.38 5.02 9.66
CA SER A 37 -0.01 3.63 9.95
C SER A 37 -1.33 3.22 9.32
N TYR A 38 -2.30 4.14 9.23
CA TYR A 38 -3.57 3.90 8.54
C TYR A 38 -3.39 3.68 7.03
N GLY A 39 -2.36 4.27 6.41
CA GLY A 39 -2.05 4.09 5.00
C GLY A 39 -1.12 2.90 4.69
N VAL A 40 -0.26 2.51 5.63
CA VAL A 40 0.81 1.51 5.41
C VAL A 40 0.26 0.18 4.93
N GLY A 41 -0.88 -0.29 5.45
CA GLY A 41 -1.45 -1.58 5.06
C GLY A 41 -1.71 -1.68 3.55
N ARG A 42 -2.32 -0.65 2.96
CA ARG A 42 -2.58 -0.59 1.52
C ARG A 42 -1.29 -0.55 0.70
N VAL A 43 -0.29 0.20 1.15
CA VAL A 43 1.01 0.29 0.46
C VAL A 43 1.73 -1.06 0.47
N VAL A 44 1.71 -1.78 1.59
CA VAL A 44 2.30 -3.11 1.71
C VAL A 44 1.66 -4.10 0.73
N GLU A 45 0.33 -4.07 0.61
CA GLU A 45 -0.39 -4.93 -0.34
C GLU A 45 0.00 -4.63 -1.79
N GLN A 46 0.09 -3.35 -2.17
CA GLN A 46 0.53 -2.95 -3.50
C GLN A 46 1.96 -3.40 -3.81
N ILE A 47 2.86 -3.31 -2.83
CA ILE A 47 4.24 -3.80 -2.96
C ILE A 47 4.25 -5.32 -3.19
N LYS A 48 3.48 -6.09 -2.39
CA LYS A 48 3.37 -7.55 -2.57
C LYS A 48 2.86 -7.90 -3.97
N ARG A 49 1.81 -7.21 -4.43
CA ARG A 49 1.26 -7.43 -5.78
C ARG A 49 2.30 -7.16 -6.86
N ARG A 50 3.05 -6.06 -6.77
CA ARG A 50 4.10 -5.74 -7.76
C ARG A 50 5.22 -6.78 -7.78
N LYS A 51 5.71 -7.18 -6.61
CA LYS A 51 6.71 -8.26 -6.50
C LYS A 51 6.22 -9.56 -7.12
N ARG A 52 4.94 -9.91 -6.89
CA ARG A 52 4.35 -11.11 -7.49
C ARG A 52 4.29 -11.03 -9.01
N ILE A 53 3.99 -9.86 -9.56
CA ILE A 53 3.99 -9.64 -11.02
C ILE A 53 5.40 -9.79 -11.57
N GLU A 54 6.41 -9.20 -10.92
CA GLU A 54 7.81 -9.33 -11.32
C GLU A 54 8.26 -10.79 -11.30
N GLU A 55 7.99 -11.54 -10.23
CA GLU A 55 8.29 -12.97 -10.11
C GLU A 55 7.66 -13.79 -11.25
N LEU A 56 6.37 -13.56 -11.53
CA LEU A 56 5.66 -14.28 -12.59
C LEU A 56 6.19 -13.92 -13.98
N THR A 57 6.50 -12.65 -14.21
CA THR A 57 7.06 -12.17 -15.47
C THR A 57 8.42 -12.81 -15.73
N GLU A 58 9.30 -12.81 -14.73
CA GLU A 58 10.60 -13.48 -14.84
C GLU A 58 10.47 -14.97 -15.08
N LYS A 59 9.54 -15.63 -14.38
CA LYS A 59 9.27 -17.06 -14.56
C LYS A 59 8.85 -17.35 -16.00
N TRP A 60 7.87 -16.62 -16.53
CA TRP A 60 7.34 -16.88 -17.87
C TRP A 60 8.30 -16.48 -18.99
N LEU A 61 9.14 -15.47 -18.78
CA LEU A 61 10.23 -15.16 -19.72
C LEU A 61 11.24 -16.30 -19.84
N LYS A 62 11.46 -17.07 -18.76
CA LYS A 62 12.41 -18.21 -18.74
C LYS A 62 11.78 -19.52 -19.19
N GLU A 63 10.58 -19.83 -18.69
CA GLU A 63 9.93 -21.13 -18.83
C GLU A 63 8.87 -21.16 -19.94
N GLY A 64 8.52 -20.00 -20.49
CA GLY A 64 7.34 -19.84 -21.36
C GLY A 64 6.06 -19.64 -20.56
N LEU A 65 4.96 -19.38 -21.27
CA LEU A 65 3.64 -19.25 -20.66
C LEU A 65 3.14 -20.62 -20.15
N PRO A 66 2.32 -20.64 -19.09
CA PRO A 66 1.63 -21.86 -18.68
C PRO A 66 0.80 -22.42 -19.85
N PHE A 67 0.81 -23.75 -20.02
CA PHE A 67 0.00 -24.40 -21.05
C PHE A 67 -1.50 -24.40 -20.74
N ASP A 68 -1.85 -24.33 -19.46
CA ASP A 68 -3.23 -24.35 -18.97
C ASP A 68 -3.64 -22.94 -18.52
N LEU A 69 -3.86 -22.07 -19.50
CA LEU A 69 -4.40 -20.74 -19.26
C LEU A 69 -5.92 -20.78 -19.44
N PRO A 70 -6.70 -20.18 -18.52
CA PRO A 70 -8.14 -20.17 -18.62
C PRO A 70 -8.58 -19.45 -19.90
N THR A 71 -9.61 -19.98 -20.52
CA THR A 71 -10.25 -19.40 -21.69
C THR A 71 -10.98 -18.11 -21.30
N SER A 72 -11.22 -17.24 -22.29
CA SER A 72 -11.97 -15.99 -22.06
C SER A 72 -13.35 -16.24 -21.45
N SER A 73 -14.01 -17.34 -21.81
CA SER A 73 -15.29 -17.79 -21.24
C SER A 73 -15.22 -18.09 -19.74
N GLU A 74 -14.19 -18.80 -19.29
CA GLU A 74 -14.02 -19.19 -17.87
C GLU A 74 -13.74 -17.97 -16.97
N VAL A 75 -12.98 -16.99 -17.49
CA VAL A 75 -12.69 -15.75 -16.75
C VAL A 75 -13.93 -14.86 -16.60
N ILE A 76 -14.88 -14.92 -17.54
CA ILE A 76 -16.11 -14.13 -17.51
C ILE A 76 -17.10 -14.69 -16.49
N SER A 77 -17.26 -16.02 -16.43
CA SER A 77 -18.18 -16.67 -15.49
C SER A 77 -17.82 -16.47 -14.02
N ASP A 78 -16.54 -16.34 -13.69
CA ASP A 78 -16.07 -16.13 -12.31
C ASP A 78 -16.36 -14.72 -11.75
N ARG A 79 -16.85 -13.80 -12.59
CA ARG A 79 -17.15 -12.41 -12.20
C ARG A 79 -18.63 -12.11 -11.97
N GLU A 80 -19.52 -13.02 -12.40
CA GLU A 80 -20.98 -12.95 -12.19
C GLU A 80 -21.40 -13.65 -10.89
#